data_AF-A0A946TS60-F1
#
_entry.id   AF-A0A946TS60-F1
#
_cell.length_a   1.000
_cell.length_b   1.000
_cell.length_c   1.000
_cell.angle_alpha   90.00
_cell.angle_beta   90.00
_cell.angle_gamma   90.00
#
_symmetry.space_group_name_H-M   'P 1'
#
loop_
_entity.id
_entity.type
_entity.pdbx_description
1 polymer ?
#
loop_
_entity_poly.entity_id
_entity_poly.type
_entity_poly.pdbx_seq_one_letter_code
_entity_poly.pdbx_strand_id
1 'polypeptide(L)'
;PNLIYMIQMSMLFAGLATLFQTIGFGPVGARLPIVQGTSFAFIPIMIPLVAGKGVDAMAIIMGGVIIGGIFHAALAPFIGRIRVALPPLVTGLVVLMIGLALVKVGIQYAAGGVPAIGKPEFGSLQNWSVALVVIVVTLSVKFYARGLLSVSAVLIGIIAGYLVAYFLGMVSFVNVGRAAAFALPNPFHFGVEFTAGAIIGFCLMAFVSAVETVGDVSGITKGGARREATTEELKGATFADGIGTFIAGFFGGLPNTSFSQNVGLIALTGVMSRHVVTIGAIFLIVAGLVPKIGAIISSVPIEVLGGGVIVMFGMVVAAGISMLADVAWNRRNMVIFAISISLGLGLQLVPDALQHLPGTARVLLTSGLLPAAFLAILLNLILPEELPEEATEEISGGHSGQSNTDA
;
A
#
# COMPACT_ATOMS: atom_id res chain seq x y z
N PRO A 1 -11.19 -20.04 -9.75
CA PRO A 1 -12.02 -20.08 -8.52
C PRO A 1 -11.41 -19.27 -7.36
N ASN A 2 -10.18 -19.57 -6.94
CA ASN A 2 -9.54 -18.90 -5.79
C ASN A 2 -9.26 -17.41 -6.01
N LEU A 3 -8.82 -16.99 -7.21
CA LEU A 3 -8.61 -15.57 -7.50
C LEU A 3 -9.91 -14.76 -7.42
N ILE A 4 -11.01 -15.28 -7.97
CA ILE A 4 -12.33 -14.64 -7.89
C ILE A 4 -12.75 -14.48 -6.43
N TYR A 5 -12.59 -15.55 -5.65
CA TYR A 5 -12.88 -15.54 -4.22
C TYR A 5 -12.04 -14.49 -3.48
N MET A 6 -10.74 -14.40 -3.75
CA MET A 6 -9.87 -13.38 -3.13
C MET A 6 -10.31 -11.96 -3.49
N ILE A 7 -10.64 -11.68 -4.76
CA ILE A 7 -11.14 -10.37 -5.20
C ILE A 7 -12.43 -10.01 -4.43
N GLN A 8 -13.34 -10.97 -4.27
CA GLN A 8 -14.57 -10.79 -3.51
C GLN A 8 -14.29 -10.46 -2.04
N MET A 9 -13.43 -11.23 -1.38
CA MET A 9 -13.09 -11.02 0.03
C MET A 9 -12.35 -9.69 0.22
N SER A 10 -11.46 -9.31 -0.69
CA SER A 10 -10.82 -8.00 -0.68
C SER A 10 -11.84 -6.87 -0.74
N MET A 11 -12.84 -6.92 -1.64
CA MET A 11 -13.90 -5.90 -1.70
C MET A 11 -14.75 -5.89 -0.42
N LEU A 12 -15.21 -7.06 0.01
CA LEU A 12 -16.09 -7.19 1.18
C LEU A 12 -15.43 -6.64 2.45
N PHE A 13 -14.22 -7.08 2.75
CA PHE A 13 -13.54 -6.70 3.99
C PHE A 13 -12.92 -5.30 3.94
N ALA A 14 -12.55 -4.81 2.75
CA ALA A 14 -12.25 -3.38 2.58
C ALA A 14 -13.48 -2.52 2.90
N GLY A 15 -14.67 -2.92 2.42
CA GLY A 15 -15.92 -2.26 2.76
C GLY A 15 -16.24 -2.31 4.26
N LEU A 16 -16.13 -3.48 4.89
CA LEU A 16 -16.36 -3.62 6.34
C LEU A 16 -15.37 -2.81 7.18
N ALA A 17 -14.07 -2.86 6.86
CA ALA A 17 -13.05 -2.06 7.53
C ALA A 17 -13.31 -0.55 7.33
N THR A 18 -13.78 -0.14 6.15
CA THR A 18 -14.19 1.25 5.89
C THR A 18 -15.40 1.67 6.72
N LEU A 19 -16.36 0.77 6.97
CA LEU A 19 -17.46 1.03 7.90
C LEU A 19 -16.97 1.19 9.34
N PHE A 20 -16.00 0.38 9.76
CA PHE A 20 -15.36 0.56 11.07
C PHE A 20 -14.75 1.95 11.19
N GLN A 21 -14.08 2.46 10.14
CA GLN A 21 -13.51 3.80 10.15
C GLN A 21 -14.55 4.91 10.18
N THR A 22 -15.60 4.81 9.36
CA THR A 22 -16.55 5.91 9.15
C THR A 22 -17.65 5.99 10.23
N ILE A 23 -18.20 4.85 10.63
CA ILE A 23 -19.28 4.77 11.63
C ILE A 23 -18.67 4.66 13.03
N GLY A 24 -17.67 3.79 13.18
CA GLY A 24 -17.03 3.45 14.44
C GLY A 24 -17.93 2.66 15.39
N PHE A 25 -17.31 1.94 16.32
CA PHE A 25 -17.98 1.25 17.42
C PHE A 25 -17.05 1.18 18.63
N GLY A 26 -17.48 1.75 19.76
CA GLY A 26 -16.62 1.87 20.94
C GLY A 26 -15.30 2.61 20.62
N PRO A 27 -14.12 2.02 20.92
CA PRO A 27 -12.82 2.60 20.61
C PRO A 27 -12.38 2.38 19.14
N VAL A 28 -13.16 1.65 18.35
CA VAL A 28 -12.83 1.30 16.96
C VAL A 28 -13.37 2.37 16.02
N GLY A 29 -12.52 2.86 15.12
CA GLY A 29 -12.86 3.84 14.08
C GLY A 29 -12.52 5.28 14.44
N ALA A 30 -11.86 5.98 13.53
CA ALA A 30 -11.57 7.40 13.70
C ALA A 30 -12.80 8.30 13.53
N ARG A 31 -13.90 7.78 12.97
CA ARG A 31 -15.09 8.55 12.54
C ARG A 31 -14.75 9.64 11.51
N LEU A 32 -13.74 9.36 10.69
CA LEU A 32 -13.25 10.20 9.60
C LEU A 32 -13.58 9.54 8.24
N PRO A 33 -13.56 10.29 7.13
CA PRO A 33 -13.78 9.76 5.78
C PRO A 33 -12.58 8.94 5.26
N ILE A 34 -12.13 7.95 6.05
CA ILE A 34 -11.01 7.08 5.73
C ILE A 34 -11.55 5.87 4.98
N VAL A 35 -11.01 5.64 3.78
CA VAL A 35 -11.25 4.43 3.00
C VAL A 35 -10.19 3.42 3.41
N GLN A 36 -10.62 2.19 3.67
CA GLN A 36 -9.76 1.05 3.90
C GLN A 36 -9.66 0.23 2.63
N GLY A 37 -8.48 -0.34 2.39
CA GLY A 37 -8.24 -1.24 1.27
C GLY A 37 -7.11 -2.20 1.59
N THR A 38 -6.92 -3.19 0.73
CA THR A 38 -5.82 -4.15 0.88
C THR A 38 -4.47 -3.42 0.84
N SER A 39 -3.66 -3.62 1.88
CA SER A 39 -2.37 -2.96 2.05
C SER A 39 -1.30 -3.55 1.15
N PHE A 40 -0.69 -2.68 0.35
CA PHE A 40 0.46 -3.03 -0.47
C PHE A 40 1.74 -3.24 0.36
N ALA A 41 1.81 -2.66 1.56
CA ALA A 41 2.97 -2.75 2.43
C ALA A 41 3.30 -4.20 2.82
N PHE A 42 2.34 -5.11 2.80
CA PHE A 42 2.55 -6.52 3.15
C PHE A 42 3.09 -7.36 1.97
N ILE A 43 3.04 -6.88 0.73
CA ILE A 43 3.54 -7.65 -0.43
C ILE A 43 5.03 -8.04 -0.29
N PRO A 44 5.94 -7.13 0.12
CA PRO A 44 7.36 -7.46 0.26
C PRO A 44 7.66 -8.55 1.29
N ILE A 45 6.77 -8.80 2.27
CA ILE A 45 6.92 -9.94 3.19
C ILE A 45 6.19 -11.19 2.70
N MET A 46 5.03 -11.04 2.06
CA MET A 46 4.23 -12.17 1.57
C MET A 46 4.94 -12.94 0.46
N ILE A 47 5.51 -12.24 -0.54
CA ILE A 47 6.16 -12.87 -1.69
C ILE A 47 7.28 -13.84 -1.26
N PRO A 48 8.32 -13.42 -0.52
CA PRO A 48 9.40 -14.34 -0.12
C PRO A 48 8.93 -15.44 0.84
N LEU A 49 7.88 -15.19 1.63
CA LEU A 49 7.34 -16.18 2.58
C LEU A 49 6.71 -17.39 1.88
N VAL A 50 6.10 -17.19 0.71
CA VAL A 50 5.40 -18.24 -0.06
C VAL A 50 6.09 -18.62 -1.37
N ALA A 51 7.21 -17.98 -1.71
CA ALA A 51 7.97 -18.24 -2.92
C ALA A 51 8.29 -19.75 -3.06
N GLY A 52 7.87 -20.33 -4.19
CA GLY A 52 8.09 -21.75 -4.51
C GLY A 52 7.19 -22.74 -3.76
N LYS A 53 6.25 -22.29 -2.92
CA LYS A 53 5.41 -23.17 -2.07
C LYS A 53 3.99 -23.42 -2.59
N GLY A 54 3.61 -22.82 -3.73
CA GLY A 54 2.30 -23.02 -4.34
C GLY A 54 1.14 -22.40 -3.54
N VAL A 55 -0.09 -22.84 -3.85
CA VAL A 55 -1.33 -22.26 -3.28
C VAL A 55 -1.55 -22.66 -1.83
N ASP A 56 -1.05 -23.82 -1.39
CA ASP A 56 -1.22 -24.31 -0.02
C ASP A 56 -0.56 -23.39 1.01
N ALA A 57 0.48 -22.66 0.59
CA ALA A 57 1.13 -21.64 1.41
C ALA A 57 0.24 -20.42 1.72
N MET A 58 -0.96 -20.32 1.13
CA MET A 58 -1.94 -19.32 1.53
C MET A 58 -2.39 -19.49 2.98
N ALA A 59 -2.39 -20.71 3.53
CA ALA A 59 -2.66 -20.95 4.95
C ALA A 59 -1.67 -20.21 5.86
N ILE A 60 -0.39 -20.16 5.45
CA ILE A 60 0.68 -19.43 6.14
C ILE A 60 0.42 -17.93 6.12
N ILE A 61 -0.01 -17.39 4.96
CA ILE A 61 -0.41 -15.99 4.84
C ILE A 61 -1.59 -15.71 5.78
N MET A 62 -2.63 -16.55 5.78
CA MET A 62 -3.80 -16.33 6.64
C MET A 62 -3.45 -16.35 8.13
N GLY A 63 -2.57 -17.25 8.56
CA GLY A 63 -2.05 -17.24 9.93
C GLY A 63 -1.31 -15.95 10.28
N GLY A 64 -0.49 -15.45 9.34
CA GLY A 64 0.16 -14.14 9.46
C GLY A 64 -0.83 -12.98 9.53
N VAL A 65 -1.83 -12.94 8.64
CA VAL A 65 -2.87 -11.89 8.58
C VAL A 65 -3.66 -11.83 9.90
N ILE A 66 -4.09 -12.98 10.42
CA ILE A 66 -4.87 -13.04 11.67
C ILE A 66 -4.06 -12.50 12.85
N ILE A 67 -2.84 -13.02 13.04
CA ILE A 67 -1.98 -12.59 14.16
C ILE A 67 -1.51 -11.15 13.98
N GLY A 68 -1.14 -10.76 12.77
CA GLY A 68 -0.79 -9.39 12.42
C GLY A 68 -1.93 -8.42 12.69
N GLY A 69 -3.17 -8.79 12.38
CA GLY A 69 -4.36 -8.00 12.68
C GLY A 69 -4.60 -7.82 14.18
N ILE A 70 -4.47 -8.90 14.97
CA ILE A 70 -4.54 -8.83 16.44
C ILE A 70 -3.46 -7.90 16.98
N PHE A 71 -2.22 -8.08 16.52
CA PHE A 71 -1.09 -7.26 16.94
C PHE A 71 -1.31 -5.79 16.56
N HIS A 72 -1.78 -5.53 15.34
CA HIS A 72 -2.08 -4.17 14.86
C HIS A 72 -3.15 -3.51 15.75
N ALA A 73 -4.24 -4.20 16.06
CA ALA A 73 -5.25 -3.68 16.98
C ALA A 73 -4.68 -3.43 18.39
N ALA A 74 -3.78 -4.30 18.86
CA ALA A 74 -3.10 -4.14 20.14
C ALA A 74 -2.12 -2.96 20.18
N LEU A 75 -1.65 -2.45 19.03
CA LEU A 75 -0.82 -1.22 18.97
C LEU A 75 -1.64 0.05 19.22
N ALA A 76 -2.94 0.03 18.95
CA ALA A 76 -3.77 1.23 19.00
C ALA A 76 -3.67 2.00 20.33
N PRO A 77 -3.79 1.38 21.52
CA PRO A 77 -3.65 2.11 22.80
C PRO A 77 -2.31 2.84 22.98
N PHE A 78 -1.26 2.34 22.33
CA PHE A 78 0.11 2.86 22.43
C PHE A 78 0.45 3.88 21.35
N ILE A 79 -0.42 4.06 20.34
CA ILE A 79 -0.12 4.88 19.15
C ILE A 79 0.23 6.34 19.50
N GLY A 80 -0.39 6.89 20.55
CA GLY A 80 -0.10 8.24 21.02
C GLY A 80 1.34 8.43 21.52
N ARG A 81 1.98 7.35 22.00
CA ARG A 81 3.41 7.35 22.38
C ARG A 81 4.29 7.02 21.18
N ILE A 82 3.88 6.06 20.36
CA ILE A 82 4.64 5.62 19.17
C ILE A 82 4.79 6.78 18.17
N ARG A 83 3.75 7.60 17.96
CA ARG A 83 3.79 8.72 16.99
C ARG A 83 4.91 9.73 17.25
N VAL A 84 5.36 9.87 18.50
CA VAL A 84 6.47 10.78 18.86
C VAL A 84 7.79 10.26 18.27
N ALA A 85 7.95 8.94 18.15
CA ALA A 85 9.11 8.31 17.55
C ALA A 85 9.06 8.23 16.01
N LEU A 86 8.01 8.79 15.38
CA LEU A 86 7.75 8.71 13.94
C LEU A 86 7.76 10.11 13.30
N PRO A 87 8.92 10.79 13.26
CA PRO A 87 9.02 12.08 12.59
C PRO A 87 8.74 11.94 11.08
N PRO A 88 8.48 13.05 10.36
CA PRO A 88 8.24 13.05 8.91
C PRO A 88 9.29 12.29 8.10
N LEU A 89 10.55 12.27 8.58
CA LEU A 89 11.64 11.51 7.98
C LEU A 89 11.34 10.00 7.92
N VAL A 90 10.86 9.43 9.03
CA VAL A 90 10.59 7.98 9.13
C VAL A 90 9.34 7.63 8.35
N THR A 91 8.24 8.38 8.55
CA THR A 91 6.97 8.11 7.86
C THR A 91 7.11 8.29 6.35
N GLY A 92 7.75 9.36 5.89
CA GLY A 92 7.99 9.63 4.47
C GLY A 92 8.91 8.60 3.82
N LEU A 93 9.99 8.17 4.50
CA LEU A 93 10.88 7.12 4.01
C LEU A 93 10.16 5.77 3.90
N VAL A 94 9.31 5.42 4.87
CA VAL A 94 8.52 4.17 4.82
C VAL A 94 7.59 4.18 3.60
N VAL A 95 6.83 5.25 3.38
CA VAL A 95 5.92 5.38 2.22
C VAL A 95 6.71 5.34 0.90
N LEU A 96 7.85 6.04 0.84
CA LEU A 96 8.76 5.99 -0.30
C LEU A 96 9.22 4.56 -0.60
N MET A 97 9.65 3.82 0.43
CA MET A 97 10.13 2.45 0.31
C MET A 97 9.02 1.49 -0.11
N ILE A 98 7.77 1.67 0.36
CA ILE A 98 6.61 0.89 -0.12
C ILE A 98 6.46 1.09 -1.63
N GLY A 99 6.50 2.33 -2.11
CA GLY A 99 6.43 2.64 -3.54
C GLY A 99 7.56 1.98 -4.33
N LEU A 100 8.81 2.22 -3.94
CA LEU A 100 10.00 1.70 -4.62
C LEU A 100 10.04 0.17 -4.66
N ALA A 101 9.67 -0.49 -3.56
CA ALA A 101 9.63 -1.95 -3.46
C ALA A 101 8.69 -2.60 -4.49
N LEU A 102 7.68 -1.87 -4.95
CA LEU A 102 6.59 -2.40 -5.76
C LEU A 102 6.62 -1.94 -7.22
N VAL A 103 7.49 -0.98 -7.57
CA VAL A 103 7.76 -0.62 -8.97
C VAL A 103 8.12 -1.86 -9.78
N LYS A 104 8.96 -2.75 -9.23
CA LYS A 104 9.33 -4.02 -9.87
C LYS A 104 8.11 -4.88 -10.19
N VAL A 105 7.13 -4.96 -9.28
CA VAL A 105 5.91 -5.75 -9.47
C VAL A 105 5.05 -5.16 -10.60
N GLY A 106 4.91 -3.83 -10.65
CA GLY A 106 4.20 -3.15 -11.73
C GLY A 106 4.80 -3.43 -13.11
N ILE A 107 6.13 -3.37 -13.22
CA ILE A 107 6.85 -3.69 -14.47
C ILE A 107 6.68 -5.16 -14.83
N GLN A 108 6.79 -6.08 -13.87
CA GLN A 108 6.57 -7.50 -14.12
C GLN A 108 5.15 -7.78 -14.63
N TYR A 109 4.14 -7.09 -14.08
CA TYR A 109 2.75 -7.23 -14.55
C TYR A 109 2.59 -6.70 -15.97
N ALA A 110 3.13 -5.51 -16.27
CA ALA A 110 3.10 -4.92 -17.61
C ALA A 110 3.80 -5.81 -18.66
N ALA A 111 4.83 -6.57 -18.25
CA ALA A 111 5.56 -7.49 -19.12
C ALA A 111 4.88 -8.86 -19.30
N GLY A 112 3.72 -9.14 -18.68
CA GLY A 112 3.00 -10.41 -18.81
C GLY A 112 2.86 -11.23 -17.52
N GLY A 113 3.32 -10.67 -16.39
CA GLY A 113 3.21 -11.28 -15.07
C GLY A 113 4.23 -12.39 -14.76
N VAL A 114 4.18 -12.89 -13.52
CA VAL A 114 5.09 -13.93 -13.02
C VAL A 114 5.10 -15.20 -13.90
N PRO A 115 3.97 -15.72 -14.41
CA PRO A 115 3.97 -16.93 -15.23
C PRO A 115 4.68 -16.80 -16.59
N ALA A 116 4.91 -15.58 -17.07
CA ALA A 116 5.61 -15.32 -18.32
C ALA A 116 7.13 -15.21 -18.11
N ILE A 117 7.62 -14.94 -16.89
CA ILE A 117 9.06 -14.75 -16.62
C ILE A 117 9.87 -15.96 -17.13
N GLY A 118 10.89 -15.69 -17.94
CA GLY A 118 11.75 -16.71 -18.54
C GLY A 118 11.21 -17.33 -19.83
N LYS A 119 10.04 -16.90 -20.31
CA LYS A 119 9.47 -17.30 -21.60
C LYS A 119 9.65 -16.22 -22.67
N PRO A 120 9.62 -16.57 -23.97
CA PRO A 120 9.74 -15.60 -25.06
C PRO A 120 8.63 -14.53 -25.06
N GLU A 121 7.47 -14.83 -24.48
CA GLU A 121 6.35 -13.89 -24.44
C GLU A 121 6.52 -12.77 -23.40
N PHE A 122 7.47 -12.92 -22.46
CA PHE A 122 7.73 -11.90 -21.44
C PHE A 122 8.26 -10.62 -22.06
N GLY A 123 7.58 -9.50 -21.79
CA GLY A 123 7.91 -8.21 -22.38
C GLY A 123 7.64 -8.15 -23.88
N SER A 124 6.75 -8.99 -24.42
CA SER A 124 6.32 -8.89 -25.81
C SER A 124 5.72 -7.51 -26.12
N LEU A 125 5.74 -7.14 -27.40
CA LEU A 125 5.14 -5.89 -27.88
C LEU A 125 3.65 -5.81 -27.51
N GLN A 126 2.94 -6.94 -27.55
CA GLN A 126 1.54 -7.02 -27.15
C GLN A 126 1.36 -6.62 -25.68
N ASN A 127 2.15 -7.19 -24.77
CA ASN A 127 2.05 -6.91 -23.33
C ASN A 127 2.31 -5.43 -23.04
N TRP A 128 3.40 -4.89 -23.59
CA TRP A 128 3.74 -3.47 -23.43
C TRP A 128 2.74 -2.53 -24.08
N SER A 129 2.18 -2.88 -25.23
CA SER A 129 1.20 -2.03 -25.92
C SER A 129 -0.05 -1.80 -25.06
N VAL A 130 -0.56 -2.86 -24.43
CA VAL A 130 -1.73 -2.79 -23.55
C VAL A 130 -1.42 -1.97 -22.30
N ALA A 131 -0.29 -2.23 -21.63
CA ALA A 131 0.13 -1.47 -20.47
C ALA A 131 0.36 0.02 -20.80
N LEU A 132 0.96 0.32 -21.96
CA LEU A 132 1.23 1.68 -22.41
C LEU A 132 -0.05 2.44 -22.72
N VAL A 133 -1.07 1.80 -23.31
CA VAL A 133 -2.40 2.40 -23.49
C VAL A 133 -2.95 2.85 -22.14
N VAL A 134 -2.90 2.00 -21.11
CA VAL A 134 -3.37 2.35 -19.78
C VAL A 134 -2.61 3.58 -19.25
N ILE A 135 -1.28 3.60 -19.36
CA ILE A 135 -0.45 4.71 -18.88
C ILE A 135 -0.78 6.00 -19.64
N VAL A 136 -0.77 5.98 -20.98
CA VAL A 136 -1.00 7.16 -21.82
C VAL A 136 -2.39 7.73 -21.58
N VAL A 137 -3.43 6.89 -21.54
CA VAL A 137 -4.81 7.34 -21.27
C VAL A 137 -4.90 7.89 -19.85
N THR A 138 -4.31 7.21 -18.86
CA THR A 138 -4.30 7.69 -17.48
C THR A 138 -3.66 9.07 -17.37
N LEU A 139 -2.47 9.27 -17.92
CA LEU A 139 -1.77 10.55 -17.87
C LEU A 139 -2.54 11.64 -18.65
N SER A 140 -3.05 11.30 -19.84
CA SER A 140 -3.85 12.24 -20.64
C SER A 140 -5.08 12.72 -19.89
N VAL A 141 -5.84 11.80 -19.28
CA VAL A 141 -7.01 12.17 -18.48
C VAL A 141 -6.59 12.94 -17.23
N LYS A 142 -5.48 12.55 -16.57
CA LYS A 142 -5.00 13.20 -15.36
C LYS A 142 -4.68 14.67 -15.57
N PHE A 143 -4.00 15.01 -16.67
CA PHE A 143 -3.51 16.37 -16.95
C PHE A 143 -4.48 17.22 -17.76
N TYR A 144 -5.26 16.62 -18.67
CA TYR A 144 -6.14 17.39 -19.57
C TYR A 144 -7.61 17.42 -19.14
N ALA A 145 -8.07 16.50 -18.28
CA ALA A 145 -9.42 16.54 -17.74
C ALA A 145 -9.48 17.30 -16.41
N ARG A 146 -10.70 17.64 -15.97
CA ARG A 146 -10.94 18.37 -14.71
C ARG A 146 -11.91 17.62 -13.81
N GLY A 147 -11.87 17.92 -12.52
CA GLY A 147 -12.79 17.37 -11.53
C GLY A 147 -12.70 15.84 -11.43
N LEU A 148 -13.87 15.19 -11.43
CA LEU A 148 -13.99 13.74 -11.23
C LEU A 148 -13.19 12.91 -12.26
N LEU A 149 -13.12 13.37 -13.51
CA LEU A 149 -12.40 12.63 -14.56
C LEU A 149 -10.89 12.54 -14.26
N SER A 150 -10.26 13.63 -13.81
CA SER A 150 -8.83 13.63 -13.44
C SER A 150 -8.56 12.79 -12.18
N VAL A 151 -9.52 12.73 -11.26
CA VAL A 151 -9.44 11.87 -10.06
C VAL A 151 -9.53 10.39 -10.43
N SER A 152 -10.46 10.05 -11.35
CA SER A 152 -10.68 8.68 -11.82
C SER A 152 -9.78 8.27 -12.97
N ALA A 153 -8.70 9.01 -13.24
CA ALA A 153 -7.84 8.81 -14.42
C ALA A 153 -7.28 7.39 -14.54
N VAL A 154 -6.83 6.79 -13.44
CA VAL A 154 -6.30 5.41 -13.42
C VAL A 154 -7.41 4.40 -13.79
N LEU A 155 -8.62 4.57 -13.25
CA LEU A 155 -9.76 3.72 -13.58
C LEU A 155 -10.12 3.81 -15.06
N ILE A 156 -10.14 5.03 -15.61
CA ILE A 156 -10.42 5.27 -17.04
C ILE A 156 -9.33 4.65 -17.91
N GLY A 157 -8.06 4.76 -17.51
CA GLY A 157 -6.95 4.10 -18.19
C GLY A 157 -7.09 2.58 -18.21
N ILE A 158 -7.45 1.97 -17.07
CA ILE A 158 -7.69 0.51 -16.97
C ILE A 158 -8.85 0.09 -17.88
N ILE A 159 -9.94 0.87 -17.94
CA ILE A 159 -11.06 0.60 -18.85
C ILE A 159 -10.60 0.64 -20.30
N ALA A 160 -9.83 1.67 -20.70
CA ALA A 160 -9.31 1.78 -22.06
C ALA A 160 -8.37 0.62 -22.43
N GLY A 161 -7.45 0.26 -21.53
CA GLY A 161 -6.57 -0.89 -21.72
C GLY A 161 -7.34 -2.21 -21.80
N TYR A 162 -8.38 -2.38 -21.00
CA TYR A 162 -9.25 -3.55 -21.06
C TYR A 162 -9.98 -3.67 -22.40
N LEU A 163 -10.48 -2.56 -22.95
CA LEU A 163 -11.10 -2.54 -24.28
C LEU A 163 -10.11 -2.95 -25.37
N VAL A 164 -8.89 -2.40 -25.35
CA VAL A 164 -7.83 -2.81 -26.29
C VAL A 164 -7.51 -4.29 -26.14
N ALA A 165 -7.32 -4.77 -24.91
CA ALA A 165 -7.02 -6.18 -24.65
C ALA A 165 -8.16 -7.12 -25.09
N TYR A 166 -9.42 -6.67 -25.01
CA TYR A 166 -10.57 -7.40 -25.53
C TYR A 166 -10.49 -7.57 -27.06
N PHE A 167 -10.18 -6.51 -27.80
CA PHE A 167 -10.00 -6.59 -29.26
C PHE A 167 -8.78 -7.42 -29.67
N LEU A 168 -7.78 -7.52 -28.81
CA LEU A 168 -6.61 -8.39 -28.99
C LEU A 168 -6.87 -9.86 -28.58
N GLY A 169 -8.08 -10.21 -28.15
CA GLY A 169 -8.46 -11.57 -27.78
C GLY A 169 -7.87 -12.06 -26.45
N MET A 170 -7.38 -11.16 -25.59
CA MET A 170 -6.75 -11.51 -24.31
C MET A 170 -7.77 -11.74 -23.18
N VAL A 171 -9.04 -11.41 -23.41
CA VAL A 171 -10.10 -11.43 -22.39
C VAL A 171 -10.99 -12.66 -22.56
N SER A 172 -11.27 -13.35 -21.45
CA SER A 172 -12.17 -14.50 -21.41
C SER A 172 -13.30 -14.31 -20.40
N PHE A 173 -14.55 -14.44 -20.88
CA PHE A 173 -15.77 -14.33 -20.07
C PHE A 173 -16.30 -15.67 -19.57
N VAL A 174 -15.62 -16.78 -19.83
CA VAL A 174 -16.06 -18.14 -19.44
C VAL A 174 -16.34 -18.22 -17.94
N ASN A 175 -15.48 -17.60 -17.11
CA ASN A 175 -15.64 -17.59 -15.67
C ASN A 175 -16.84 -16.75 -15.20
N VAL A 176 -17.24 -15.73 -15.95
CA VAL A 176 -18.41 -14.89 -15.63
C VAL A 176 -19.71 -15.68 -15.79
N GLY A 177 -19.80 -16.50 -16.84
CA GLY A 177 -20.95 -17.38 -17.06
C GLY A 177 -21.10 -18.48 -16.00
N ARG A 178 -19.98 -18.92 -15.39
CA ARG A 178 -19.95 -19.96 -14.33
C ARG A 178 -20.09 -19.41 -12.92
N ALA A 179 -19.90 -18.10 -12.73
CA ALA A 179 -19.93 -17.48 -11.41
C ALA A 179 -21.36 -17.43 -10.85
N ALA A 180 -21.51 -17.79 -9.58
CA ALA A 180 -22.79 -17.68 -8.88
C ALA A 180 -23.24 -16.21 -8.78
N ALA A 181 -24.56 -16.00 -8.72
CA ALA A 181 -25.12 -14.66 -8.56
C ALA A 181 -24.88 -14.08 -7.16
N PHE A 182 -24.74 -14.95 -6.15
CA PHE A 182 -24.50 -14.58 -4.76
C PHE A 182 -23.65 -15.67 -4.10
N ALA A 183 -22.69 -15.26 -3.27
CA ALA A 183 -21.93 -16.18 -2.42
C ALA A 183 -21.58 -15.52 -1.09
N LEU A 184 -21.80 -16.26 -0.01
CA LEU A 184 -21.36 -15.85 1.32
C LEU A 184 -19.86 -16.12 1.50
N PRO A 185 -19.17 -15.33 2.34
CA PRO A 185 -17.79 -15.61 2.75
C PRO A 185 -17.68 -17.01 3.38
N ASN A 186 -16.64 -17.75 3.00
CA ASN A 186 -16.37 -19.07 3.56
C ASN A 186 -15.28 -18.96 4.63
N PRO A 187 -15.59 -19.17 5.92
CA PRO A 187 -14.58 -19.19 6.96
C PRO A 187 -13.48 -20.22 6.65
N PHE A 188 -12.24 -19.82 6.86
CA PHE A 188 -11.04 -20.64 6.69
C PHE A 188 -10.89 -21.26 5.30
N HIS A 189 -11.35 -20.57 4.24
CA HIS A 189 -11.30 -21.05 2.85
C HIS A 189 -9.91 -21.55 2.40
N PHE A 190 -8.84 -20.91 2.87
CA PHE A 190 -7.45 -21.28 2.56
C PHE A 190 -6.76 -22.08 3.68
N GLY A 191 -7.46 -22.40 4.77
CA GLY A 191 -6.85 -22.90 6.00
C GLY A 191 -6.05 -21.83 6.76
N VAL A 192 -5.47 -22.23 7.88
CA VAL A 192 -4.63 -21.36 8.73
C VAL A 192 -3.43 -22.16 9.21
N GLU A 193 -2.25 -21.65 8.96
CA GLU A 193 -0.99 -22.22 9.42
C GLU A 193 -0.15 -21.14 10.10
N PHE A 194 0.33 -21.45 11.30
CA PHE A 194 1.14 -20.52 12.07
C PHE A 194 2.61 -20.89 11.95
N THR A 195 3.39 -20.04 11.28
CA THR A 195 4.85 -20.15 11.24
C THR A 195 5.48 -18.94 11.91
N ALA A 196 6.65 -19.13 12.53
CA ALA A 196 7.36 -18.04 13.18
C ALA A 196 7.68 -16.89 12.19
N GLY A 197 8.05 -17.22 10.95
CA GLY A 197 8.32 -16.23 9.92
C GLY A 197 7.10 -15.41 9.53
N ALA A 198 5.93 -16.05 9.39
CA ALA A 198 4.68 -15.35 9.13
C ALA A 198 4.28 -14.44 10.31
N ILE A 199 4.30 -14.97 11.54
CA ILE A 199 3.91 -14.21 12.73
C ILE A 199 4.80 -12.98 12.90
N ILE A 200 6.13 -13.17 12.92
CA ILE A 200 7.07 -12.06 13.14
C ILE A 200 6.97 -11.06 11.98
N GLY A 201 6.96 -11.54 10.73
CA GLY A 201 6.89 -10.68 9.56
C GLY A 201 5.62 -9.84 9.50
N PHE A 202 4.46 -10.44 9.77
CA PHE A 202 3.19 -9.72 9.77
C PHE A 202 3.03 -8.80 10.97
N CYS A 203 3.54 -9.13 12.15
CA CYS A 203 3.55 -8.19 13.28
C CYS A 203 4.42 -6.97 13.01
N LEU A 204 5.62 -7.17 12.46
CA LEU A 204 6.50 -6.07 12.08
C LEU A 204 5.87 -5.21 10.97
N MET A 205 5.25 -5.86 9.98
CA MET A 205 4.53 -5.13 8.93
C MET A 205 3.27 -4.42 9.44
N ALA A 206 2.57 -4.99 10.42
CA ALA A 206 1.46 -4.32 11.11
C ALA A 206 1.92 -3.07 11.86
N PHE A 207 3.12 -3.07 12.43
CA PHE A 207 3.71 -1.86 12.99
C PHE A 207 3.96 -0.80 11.91
N VAL A 208 4.56 -1.18 10.78
CA VAL A 208 4.78 -0.29 9.63
C VAL A 208 3.45 0.24 9.07
N SER A 209 2.43 -0.62 8.97
CA SER A 209 1.07 -0.25 8.57
C SER A 209 0.48 0.77 9.55
N ALA A 210 0.66 0.59 10.86
CA ALA A 210 0.20 1.58 11.85
C ALA A 210 0.87 2.95 11.66
N VAL A 211 2.16 2.97 11.28
CA VAL A 211 2.88 4.22 10.91
C VAL A 211 2.24 4.88 9.69
N GLU A 212 1.93 4.11 8.66
CA GLU A 212 1.23 4.56 7.45
C GLU A 212 -0.15 5.14 7.81
N THR A 213 -0.94 4.43 8.63
CA THR A 213 -2.26 4.88 9.11
C THR A 213 -2.16 6.21 9.85
N VAL A 214 -1.15 6.40 10.71
CA VAL A 214 -0.93 7.68 11.40
C VAL A 214 -0.65 8.80 10.40
N GLY A 215 0.15 8.54 9.37
CA GLY A 215 0.42 9.47 8.28
C GLY A 215 -0.84 9.85 7.51
N ASP A 216 -1.64 8.87 7.11
CA ASP A 216 -2.86 9.06 6.33
C ASP A 216 -3.94 9.83 7.10
N VAL A 217 -4.18 9.47 8.36
CA VAL A 217 -5.13 10.18 9.22
C VAL A 217 -4.70 11.64 9.39
N SER A 218 -3.40 11.87 9.65
CA SER A 218 -2.86 13.22 9.79
C SER A 218 -2.96 14.01 8.48
N GLY A 219 -2.74 13.38 7.33
CA GLY A 219 -2.91 14.00 6.02
C GLY A 219 -4.37 14.38 5.75
N ILE A 220 -5.33 13.52 6.12
CA ILE A 220 -6.77 13.80 5.98
C ILE A 220 -7.19 14.96 6.87
N THR A 221 -6.77 14.99 8.14
CA THR A 221 -7.16 16.07 9.06
C THR A 221 -6.49 17.39 8.70
N LYS A 222 -5.22 17.38 8.25
CA LYS A 222 -4.53 18.58 7.77
C LYS A 222 -5.12 19.09 6.46
N GLY A 223 -5.24 18.23 5.46
CA GLY A 223 -5.69 18.61 4.12
C GLY A 223 -7.19 18.94 4.05
N GLY A 224 -8.03 18.16 4.73
CA GLY A 224 -9.48 18.32 4.69
C GLY A 224 -10.07 19.15 5.83
N ALA A 225 -9.63 18.91 7.07
CA ALA A 225 -10.17 19.59 8.27
C ALA A 225 -9.34 20.79 8.75
N ARG A 226 -8.17 21.05 8.12
CA ARG A 226 -7.23 22.12 8.49
C ARG A 226 -6.82 22.10 9.96
N ARG A 227 -6.62 20.89 10.52
CA ARG A 227 -6.16 20.70 11.90
C ARG A 227 -5.31 19.44 12.05
N GLU A 228 -4.59 19.37 13.16
CA GLU A 228 -3.89 18.15 13.55
C GLU A 228 -4.85 17.02 13.93
N ALA A 229 -4.40 15.78 13.72
CA ALA A 229 -5.12 14.58 14.12
C ALA A 229 -5.08 14.42 15.65
N THR A 230 -6.23 14.14 16.24
CA THR A 230 -6.31 13.87 17.67
C THR A 230 -5.81 12.46 17.98
N THR A 231 -5.33 12.24 19.20
CA THR A 231 -4.87 10.91 19.62
C THR A 231 -5.99 9.86 19.56
N GLU A 232 -7.24 10.23 19.83
CA GLU A 232 -8.38 9.32 19.75
C GLU A 232 -8.73 8.93 18.32
N GLU A 233 -8.59 9.85 17.36
CA GLU A 233 -8.74 9.54 15.92
C GLU A 233 -7.65 8.57 15.45
N LEU A 234 -6.40 8.79 15.87
CA LEU A 234 -5.29 7.90 15.55
C LEU A 234 -5.49 6.50 16.15
N LYS A 235 -5.86 6.42 17.44
CA LYS A 235 -6.20 5.16 18.11
C LYS A 235 -7.34 4.44 17.41
N GLY A 236 -8.42 5.16 17.14
CA GLY A 236 -9.60 4.62 16.47
C GLY A 236 -9.27 4.07 15.08
N ALA A 237 -8.44 4.80 14.32
CA ALA A 237 -7.98 4.33 13.03
C ALA A 237 -7.17 3.03 13.12
N THR A 238 -6.16 3.00 14.00
CA THR A 238 -5.33 1.80 14.19
C THR A 238 -6.14 0.59 14.65
N PHE A 239 -7.15 0.79 15.51
CA PHE A 239 -8.07 -0.29 15.88
C PHE A 239 -8.88 -0.82 14.69
N ALA A 240 -9.42 0.07 13.85
CA ALA A 240 -10.21 -0.31 12.69
C ALA A 240 -9.38 -1.09 11.66
N ASP A 241 -8.14 -0.67 11.41
CA ASP A 241 -7.22 -1.35 10.51
C ASP A 241 -6.87 -2.76 11.01
N GLY A 242 -6.53 -2.88 12.30
CA GLY A 242 -6.19 -4.16 12.91
C GLY A 242 -7.36 -5.14 12.98
N ILE A 243 -8.53 -4.69 13.42
CA ILE A 243 -9.73 -5.53 13.48
C ILE A 243 -10.20 -5.89 12.06
N GLY A 244 -10.17 -4.95 11.12
CA GLY A 244 -10.50 -5.20 9.71
C GLY A 244 -9.59 -6.24 9.09
N THR A 245 -8.28 -6.17 9.38
CA THR A 245 -7.28 -7.16 8.96
C THR A 245 -7.51 -8.52 9.60
N PHE A 246 -7.74 -8.56 10.91
CA PHE A 246 -8.01 -9.79 11.65
C PHE A 246 -9.21 -10.52 11.07
N ILE A 247 -10.35 -9.83 10.91
CA ILE A 247 -11.58 -10.42 10.37
C ILE A 247 -11.35 -10.86 8.92
N ALA A 248 -10.69 -10.06 8.08
CA ALA A 248 -10.39 -10.43 6.70
C ALA A 248 -9.63 -11.77 6.62
N GLY A 249 -8.63 -11.98 7.49
CA GLY A 249 -7.85 -13.21 7.54
C GLY A 249 -8.66 -14.47 7.76
N PHE A 250 -9.75 -14.42 8.56
CA PHE A 250 -10.63 -15.59 8.77
C PHE A 250 -11.32 -16.04 7.49
N PHE A 251 -11.55 -15.14 6.54
CA PHE A 251 -12.33 -15.44 5.35
C PHE A 251 -11.49 -15.49 4.08
N GLY A 252 -10.16 -15.43 4.18
CA GLY A 252 -9.28 -15.44 3.00
C GLY A 252 -9.01 -14.06 2.39
N GLY A 253 -9.32 -12.99 3.12
CA GLY A 253 -8.94 -11.63 2.78
C GLY A 253 -7.50 -11.32 3.18
N LEU A 254 -6.95 -10.28 2.56
CA LEU A 254 -5.59 -9.78 2.82
C LEU A 254 -5.62 -8.62 3.82
N PRO A 255 -4.47 -8.21 4.40
CA PRO A 255 -4.42 -7.12 5.38
C PRO A 255 -5.01 -5.83 4.82
N ASN A 256 -5.77 -5.13 5.65
CA ASN A 256 -6.38 -3.85 5.32
C ASN A 256 -5.63 -2.71 6.01
N THR A 257 -5.52 -1.58 5.32
CA THR A 257 -4.97 -0.33 5.84
C THR A 257 -5.69 0.86 5.21
N SER A 258 -5.44 2.06 5.73
CA SER A 258 -5.92 3.31 5.13
C SER A 258 -5.35 3.52 3.73
N PHE A 259 -6.17 4.08 2.84
CA PHE A 259 -5.79 4.28 1.44
C PHE A 259 -5.22 5.69 1.22
N SER A 260 -3.89 5.83 1.07
CA SER A 260 -3.23 7.14 0.91
C SER A 260 -3.72 7.93 -0.30
N GLN A 261 -4.23 7.29 -1.34
CA GLN A 261 -4.84 7.99 -2.48
C GLN A 261 -6.12 8.75 -2.09
N ASN A 262 -6.87 8.25 -1.10
CA ASN A 262 -8.02 8.96 -0.54
C ASN A 262 -7.55 10.24 0.18
N VAL A 263 -6.44 10.17 0.92
CA VAL A 263 -5.84 11.35 1.59
C VAL A 263 -5.59 12.48 0.58
N GLY A 264 -4.93 12.16 -0.53
CA GLY A 264 -4.69 13.13 -1.61
C GLY A 264 -5.98 13.68 -2.22
N LEU A 265 -7.00 12.83 -2.40
CA LEU A 265 -8.30 13.26 -2.91
C LEU A 265 -9.02 14.22 -1.97
N ILE A 266 -9.00 13.96 -0.66
CA ILE A 266 -9.59 14.83 0.35
C ILE A 266 -8.83 16.15 0.43
N ALA A 267 -7.50 16.13 0.37
CA ALA A 267 -6.71 17.35 0.36
C ALA A 267 -7.03 18.25 -0.86
N LEU A 268 -7.35 17.66 -2.01
CA LEU A 268 -7.72 18.40 -3.22
C LEU A 268 -9.17 18.88 -3.22
N THR A 269 -10.10 18.07 -2.72
CA THR A 269 -11.55 18.34 -2.81
C THR A 269 -12.10 19.06 -1.58
N GLY A 270 -11.43 18.95 -0.43
CA GLY A 270 -11.92 19.42 0.86
C GLY A 270 -13.14 18.64 1.40
N VAL A 271 -13.57 17.57 0.73
CA VAL A 271 -14.80 16.84 1.10
C VAL A 271 -14.53 15.92 2.29
N MET A 272 -14.84 16.41 3.50
CA MET A 272 -14.68 15.66 4.76
C MET A 272 -15.89 14.78 5.15
N SER A 273 -16.80 14.48 4.21
CA SER A 273 -18.03 13.75 4.50
C SER A 273 -17.81 12.26 4.66
N ARG A 274 -17.95 11.75 5.89
CA ARG A 274 -17.94 10.30 6.17
C ARG A 274 -19.02 9.53 5.42
N HIS A 275 -20.17 10.15 5.15
CA HIS A 275 -21.30 9.49 4.49
C HIS A 275 -20.98 9.09 3.05
N VAL A 276 -20.20 9.90 2.33
CA VAL A 276 -19.74 9.57 0.97
C VAL A 276 -18.92 8.28 1.00
N VAL A 277 -18.02 8.17 1.98
CA VAL A 277 -17.18 6.99 2.18
C VAL A 277 -17.98 5.79 2.67
N THR A 278 -18.97 5.99 3.55
CA THR A 278 -19.89 4.93 3.99
C THR A 278 -20.71 4.35 2.83
N ILE A 279 -21.19 5.17 1.89
CA ILE A 279 -21.91 4.70 0.69
C ILE A 279 -20.97 3.84 -0.17
N GLY A 280 -19.73 4.30 -0.38
CA GLY A 280 -18.71 3.51 -1.09
C GLY A 280 -18.42 2.16 -0.40
N ALA A 281 -18.37 2.15 0.94
CA ALA A 281 -18.18 0.94 1.72
C ALA A 281 -19.33 -0.07 1.56
N ILE A 282 -20.59 0.40 1.59
CA ILE A 282 -21.77 -0.44 1.35
C ILE A 282 -21.73 -1.01 -0.07
N PHE A 283 -21.36 -0.19 -1.06
CA PHE A 283 -21.17 -0.64 -2.43
C PHE A 283 -20.14 -1.78 -2.53
N LEU A 284 -18.98 -1.64 -1.87
CA LEU A 284 -17.95 -2.68 -1.84
C LEU A 284 -18.43 -3.97 -1.14
N ILE A 285 -19.20 -3.86 -0.07
CA ILE A 285 -19.80 -5.01 0.62
C ILE A 285 -20.73 -5.77 -0.30
N VAL A 286 -21.66 -5.05 -0.95
CA VAL A 286 -22.59 -5.66 -1.92
C VAL A 286 -21.82 -6.28 -3.09
N ALA A 287 -20.80 -5.59 -3.61
CA ALA A 287 -19.98 -6.10 -4.69
C ALA A 287 -19.20 -7.36 -4.31
N GLY A 288 -18.69 -7.43 -3.08
CA GLY A 288 -18.00 -8.61 -2.55
C GLY A 288 -18.88 -9.85 -2.47
N LEU A 289 -20.18 -9.68 -2.20
CA LEU A 289 -21.15 -10.78 -2.11
C LEU A 289 -21.62 -11.31 -3.48
N VAL A 290 -21.23 -10.66 -4.58
CA VAL A 290 -21.63 -11.01 -5.96
C VAL A 290 -20.42 -11.52 -6.75
N PRO A 291 -20.22 -12.86 -6.85
CA PRO A 291 -19.07 -13.46 -7.54
C PRO A 291 -18.89 -13.04 -8.99
N LYS A 292 -19.98 -12.69 -9.67
CA LYS A 292 -19.93 -12.18 -11.05
C LYS A 292 -19.07 -10.91 -11.18
N ILE A 293 -19.11 -10.02 -10.18
CA ILE A 293 -18.26 -8.82 -10.18
C ILE A 293 -16.80 -9.21 -10.07
N GLY A 294 -16.46 -10.11 -9.14
CA GLY A 294 -15.11 -10.66 -9.02
C GLY A 294 -14.65 -11.39 -10.29
N ALA A 295 -15.56 -12.09 -10.97
CA ALA A 295 -15.27 -12.77 -12.23
C ALA A 295 -14.96 -11.80 -13.37
N ILE A 296 -15.70 -10.68 -13.46
CA ILE A 296 -15.43 -9.61 -14.43
C ILE A 296 -14.06 -8.99 -14.16
N ILE A 297 -13.76 -8.65 -12.89
CA ILE A 297 -12.44 -8.10 -12.52
C ILE A 297 -11.33 -9.10 -12.84
N SER A 298 -11.53 -10.40 -12.57
CA SER A 298 -10.55 -11.45 -12.88
C SER A 298 -10.33 -11.67 -14.38
N SER A 299 -11.21 -11.16 -15.25
CA SER A 299 -11.04 -11.21 -16.70
C SER A 299 -10.10 -10.14 -17.23
N VAL A 300 -9.75 -9.15 -16.39
CA VAL A 300 -8.81 -8.08 -16.75
C VAL A 300 -7.42 -8.68 -16.86
N PRO A 301 -6.77 -8.60 -18.04
CA PRO A 301 -5.41 -9.12 -18.22
C PRO A 301 -4.43 -8.41 -17.29
N ILE A 302 -3.41 -9.15 -16.84
CA ILE A 302 -2.46 -8.65 -15.84
C ILE A 302 -1.64 -7.47 -16.37
N GLU A 303 -1.48 -7.35 -17.68
CA GLU A 303 -0.78 -6.28 -18.38
C GLU A 303 -1.53 -4.96 -18.27
N VAL A 304 -2.87 -5.00 -18.33
CA VAL A 304 -3.74 -3.83 -18.09
C VAL A 304 -3.57 -3.36 -16.66
N LEU A 305 -3.61 -4.30 -15.70
CA LEU A 305 -3.37 -3.98 -14.30
C LEU A 305 -1.96 -3.44 -14.10
N GLY A 306 -0.96 -3.98 -14.81
CA GLY A 306 0.42 -3.52 -14.79
C GLY A 306 0.56 -2.03 -15.14
N GLY A 307 -0.09 -1.57 -16.21
CA GLY A 307 -0.10 -0.15 -16.56
C GLY A 307 -0.69 0.73 -15.45
N GLY A 308 -1.80 0.30 -14.83
CA GLY A 308 -2.40 1.02 -13.70
C GLY A 308 -1.51 1.02 -12.45
N VAL A 309 -0.91 -0.14 -12.14
CA VAL A 309 -0.02 -0.35 -11.00
C VAL A 309 1.26 0.49 -11.12
N ILE A 310 1.84 0.62 -12.33
CA ILE A 310 2.99 1.51 -12.59
C ILE A 310 2.65 2.95 -12.20
N VAL A 311 1.49 3.46 -12.65
CA VAL A 311 1.06 4.82 -12.30
C VAL A 311 0.80 4.94 -10.80
N MET A 312 0.09 3.98 -10.20
CA MET A 312 -0.24 4.00 -8.78
C MET A 312 1.01 4.00 -7.88
N PHE A 313 1.98 3.12 -8.12
CA PHE A 313 3.19 3.08 -7.30
C PHE A 313 4.12 4.27 -7.57
N GLY A 314 4.16 4.80 -8.80
CA GLY A 314 4.83 6.08 -9.06
C GLY A 314 4.23 7.22 -8.24
N MET A 315 2.90 7.26 -8.11
CA MET A 315 2.21 8.24 -7.26
C MET A 315 2.46 8.00 -5.76
N VAL A 316 2.61 6.75 -5.31
CA VAL A 316 3.00 6.44 -3.92
C VAL A 316 4.42 6.94 -3.62
N VAL A 317 5.37 6.73 -4.54
CA VAL A 317 6.73 7.30 -4.44
C VAL A 317 6.66 8.83 -4.32
N ALA A 318 5.88 9.48 -5.18
CA ALA A 318 5.69 10.94 -5.13
C ALA A 318 5.06 11.41 -3.80
N ALA A 319 4.10 10.66 -3.25
CA ALA A 319 3.52 10.96 -1.94
C ALA A 319 4.56 10.83 -0.81
N GLY A 320 5.41 9.80 -0.84
CA GLY A 320 6.53 9.65 0.10
C GLY A 320 7.49 10.84 0.02
N ILE A 321 7.86 11.29 -1.19
CA ILE A 321 8.68 12.50 -1.40
C ILE A 321 7.98 13.74 -0.84
N SER A 322 6.67 13.89 -1.06
CA SER A 322 5.90 15.01 -0.52
C SER A 322 5.89 15.02 1.01
N MET A 323 5.83 13.87 1.67
CA MET A 323 5.94 13.79 3.13
C MET A 323 7.35 14.11 3.63
N LEU A 324 8.37 13.74 2.85
CA LEU A 324 9.77 14.09 3.13
C LEU A 324 10.08 15.58 2.92
N ALA A 325 9.20 16.33 2.26
CA ALA A 325 9.35 17.78 2.11
C ALA A 325 9.23 18.53 3.45
N ASP A 326 8.55 17.95 4.44
CA ASP A 326 8.42 18.51 5.79
C ASP A 326 9.66 18.21 6.68
N VAL A 327 10.68 17.56 6.15
CA VAL A 327 11.91 17.20 6.89
C VAL A 327 12.91 18.34 6.86
N ALA A 328 13.42 18.73 8.04
CA ALA A 328 14.61 19.55 8.14
C ALA A 328 15.86 18.71 7.77
N TRP A 329 16.41 18.93 6.59
CA TRP A 329 17.55 18.17 6.07
C TRP A 329 18.88 18.63 6.68
N ASN A 330 19.21 18.08 7.85
CA ASN A 330 20.54 18.21 8.46
C ASN A 330 21.38 16.94 8.21
N ARG A 331 22.67 16.98 8.55
CA ARG A 331 23.60 15.85 8.35
C ARG A 331 23.12 14.55 9.03
N ARG A 332 22.49 14.65 10.20
CA ARG A 332 21.89 13.52 10.90
C ARG A 332 20.77 12.87 10.08
N ASN A 333 19.79 13.65 9.64
CA ASN A 333 18.63 13.17 8.88
C ASN A 333 19.04 12.63 7.50
N MET A 334 20.04 13.25 6.85
CA MET A 334 20.61 12.74 5.61
C MET A 334 21.26 11.36 5.79
N VAL A 335 22.02 11.14 6.87
CA VAL A 335 22.66 9.84 7.15
C VAL A 335 21.61 8.76 7.47
N ILE A 336 20.60 9.08 8.28
CA ILE A 336 19.49 8.17 8.58
C ILE A 336 18.81 7.74 7.27
N PHE A 337 18.46 8.71 6.44
CA PHE A 337 17.82 8.45 5.15
C PHE A 337 18.69 7.56 4.25
N ALA A 338 19.96 7.95 4.05
CA ALA A 338 20.89 7.29 3.14
C ALA A 338 21.16 5.83 3.53
N ILE A 339 21.40 5.54 4.81
CA ILE A 339 21.69 4.18 5.28
C ILE A 339 20.43 3.31 5.15
N SER A 340 19.29 3.80 5.60
CA SER A 340 18.04 3.03 5.59
C SER A 340 17.56 2.70 4.19
N ILE A 341 17.59 3.66 3.26
CA ILE A 341 17.19 3.42 1.86
C ILE A 341 18.18 2.48 1.15
N SER A 342 19.49 2.66 1.35
CA SER A 342 20.52 1.87 0.67
C SER A 342 20.50 0.42 1.11
N LEU A 343 20.41 0.16 2.41
CA LEU A 343 20.32 -1.22 2.92
C LEU A 343 18.97 -1.85 2.60
N GLY A 344 17.87 -1.13 2.76
CA GLY A 344 16.54 -1.67 2.46
C GLY A 344 16.39 -2.06 0.99
N LEU A 345 16.63 -1.10 0.09
CA LEU A 345 16.49 -1.36 -1.35
C LEU A 345 17.59 -2.31 -1.86
N GLY A 346 18.82 -2.17 -1.38
CA GLY A 346 19.94 -3.02 -1.78
C GLY A 346 19.73 -4.49 -1.46
N LEU A 347 19.28 -4.82 -0.24
CA LEU A 347 18.98 -6.20 0.16
C LEU A 347 17.81 -6.82 -0.63
N GLN A 348 16.83 -6.00 -1.03
CA GLN A 348 15.72 -6.43 -1.87
C GLN A 348 16.17 -6.73 -3.31
N LEU A 349 17.09 -5.93 -3.85
CA LEU A 349 17.62 -6.10 -5.20
C LEU A 349 18.58 -7.29 -5.30
N VAL A 350 19.33 -7.59 -4.24
CA VAL A 350 20.32 -8.67 -4.18
C VAL A 350 20.00 -9.64 -3.04
N PRO A 351 18.88 -10.39 -3.10
CA PRO A 351 18.47 -11.27 -2.01
C PRO A 351 19.45 -12.44 -1.77
N ASP A 352 20.27 -12.79 -2.76
CA ASP A 352 21.29 -13.84 -2.65
C ASP A 352 22.48 -13.43 -1.78
N ALA A 353 22.66 -12.13 -1.49
CA ALA A 353 23.64 -11.66 -0.51
C ALA A 353 23.38 -12.23 0.90
N LEU A 354 22.14 -12.65 1.18
CA LEU A 354 21.70 -13.19 2.46
C LEU A 354 21.53 -14.72 2.47
N GLN A 355 22.14 -15.44 1.51
CA GLN A 355 21.98 -16.89 1.36
C GLN A 355 22.38 -17.72 2.60
N HIS A 356 23.30 -17.22 3.42
CA HIS A 356 23.79 -17.91 4.61
C HIS A 356 22.93 -17.67 5.87
N LEU A 357 21.91 -16.81 5.80
CA LEU A 357 21.03 -16.55 6.93
C LEU A 357 19.93 -17.62 7.05
N PRO A 358 19.53 -17.96 8.30
CA PRO A 358 18.45 -18.92 8.52
C PRO A 358 17.11 -18.37 8.02
N GLY A 359 16.21 -19.28 7.63
CA GLY A 359 15.00 -18.99 6.84
C GLY A 359 14.22 -17.74 7.24
N THR A 360 13.83 -17.59 8.51
CA THR A 360 13.05 -16.42 8.98
C THR A 360 13.82 -15.10 8.81
N ALA A 361 15.10 -15.05 9.20
CA ALA A 361 15.90 -13.83 9.08
C ALA A 361 16.09 -13.44 7.61
N ARG A 362 16.30 -14.43 6.73
CA ARG A 362 16.40 -14.21 5.28
C ARG A 362 15.10 -13.63 4.71
N VAL A 363 13.94 -14.15 5.09
CA VAL A 363 12.63 -13.64 4.62
C VAL A 363 12.40 -12.20 5.08
N LEU A 364 12.71 -11.87 6.35
CA LEU A 364 12.51 -10.53 6.89
C LEU A 364 13.42 -9.50 6.22
N LEU A 365 14.71 -9.81 6.05
CA LEU A 365 15.70 -8.88 5.50
C LEU A 365 15.60 -8.72 3.97
N THR A 366 15.21 -9.77 3.24
CA THR A 366 15.00 -9.68 1.78
C THR A 366 13.72 -8.92 1.39
N SER A 367 12.83 -8.65 2.36
CA SER A 367 11.65 -7.80 2.11
C SER A 367 12.01 -6.36 1.72
N GLY A 368 13.19 -5.87 2.13
CA GLY A 368 13.69 -4.51 1.90
C GLY A 368 12.99 -3.41 2.69
N LEU A 369 11.66 -3.44 2.76
CA LEU A 369 10.87 -2.47 3.52
C LEU A 369 11.10 -2.58 5.03
N LEU A 370 11.08 -3.80 5.58
CA LEU A 370 11.33 -4.02 7.01
C LEU A 370 12.71 -3.53 7.47
N PRO A 371 13.83 -3.89 6.81
CA PRO A 371 15.13 -3.36 7.21
C PRO A 371 15.22 -1.84 7.06
N ALA A 372 14.64 -1.24 6.02
CA ALA A 372 14.62 0.22 5.89
C ALA A 372 13.86 0.89 7.05
N ALA A 373 12.65 0.42 7.35
CA ALA A 373 11.83 0.96 8.44
C ALA A 373 12.52 0.79 9.80
N PHE A 374 13.05 -0.41 10.06
CA PHE A 374 13.77 -0.71 11.29
C PHE A 374 14.98 0.19 11.48
N LEU A 375 15.84 0.33 10.46
CA LEU A 375 17.02 1.19 10.53
C LEU A 375 16.63 2.67 10.69
N ALA A 376 15.60 3.13 10.00
CA ALA A 376 15.15 4.52 10.10
C ALA A 376 14.71 4.86 11.52
N ILE A 377 13.93 3.99 12.15
CA ILE A 377 13.48 4.15 13.54
C ILE A 377 14.67 4.04 14.49
N LEU A 378 15.50 3.00 14.33
CA LEU A 378 16.63 2.74 15.22
C LEU A 378 17.64 3.90 15.21
N LEU A 379 18.05 4.34 14.02
CA LEU A 379 19.00 5.44 13.87
C LEU A 379 18.40 6.77 14.34
N ASN A 380 17.11 7.00 14.11
CA ASN A 380 16.44 8.19 14.64
C ASN A 380 16.35 8.20 16.18
N LEU A 381 16.34 7.04 16.84
CA LEU A 381 16.34 6.96 18.31
C LEU A 381 17.74 7.05 18.92
N ILE A 382 18.76 6.55 18.22
CA ILE A 382 20.12 6.45 18.75
C ILE A 382 20.98 7.67 18.40
N LEU A 383 20.82 8.25 17.20
CA LEU A 383 21.69 9.35 16.76
C LEU A 383 21.33 10.66 17.46
N PRO A 384 22.32 11.38 18.01
CA PRO A 384 22.11 12.67 18.67
C PRO A 384 21.53 13.70 17.69
N GLU A 385 20.73 14.64 18.18
CA GLU A 385 20.09 15.69 17.37
C GLU A 385 21.13 16.65 16.75
N GLU A 386 22.22 16.91 17.46
CA GLU A 386 23.37 17.67 16.99
C GLU A 386 24.56 16.72 16.74
N LEU A 387 25.04 16.68 15.50
CA LEU A 387 26.33 16.07 15.20
C LEU A 387 27.42 17.09 15.61
N PRO A 388 28.47 16.69 16.33
CA PRO A 388 29.57 17.58 16.66
C PRO A 388 30.07 18.30 15.40
N GLU A 389 30.19 19.62 15.47
CA GLU A 389 30.80 20.44 14.42
C GLU A 389 32.28 20.06 14.26
N GLU A 390 32.56 19.01 13.51
CA GLU A 390 33.88 18.80 12.94
C GLU A 390 33.80 18.63 11.42
N ALA A 391 34.17 19.75 10.79
CA ALA A 391 34.85 19.97 9.51
C ALA A 391 34.28 19.27 8.27
N THR A 392 33.50 19.99 7.46
CA THR A 392 33.88 20.46 6.11
C THR A 392 32.73 21.21 5.43
N GLU A 393 33.12 22.16 4.58
CA GLU A 393 32.38 23.28 3.97
C GLU A 393 30.91 23.06 3.59
N GLU A 394 30.12 24.11 3.86
CA GLU A 394 28.78 24.33 3.31
C GLU A 394 28.78 24.21 1.78
N ILE A 395 28.12 23.17 1.25
CA ILE A 395 27.61 23.24 -0.12
C ILE A 395 26.33 24.07 -0.05
N SER A 396 26.51 25.40 -0.07
CA SER A 396 25.44 26.37 -0.28
C SER A 396 24.86 26.18 -1.69
N GLY A 397 23.80 25.39 -1.77
CA GLY A 397 22.87 25.34 -2.88
C GLY A 397 21.64 26.18 -2.61
N GLY A 398 21.81 27.43 -2.15
CA GLY A 398 20.73 28.38 -1.91
C GLY A 398 20.61 29.39 -3.04
N HIS A 399 19.56 29.28 -3.87
CA HIS A 399 19.09 30.40 -4.68
C HIS A 399 18.60 31.52 -3.76
N SER A 400 19.48 32.45 -3.42
CA SER A 400 19.10 33.75 -2.88
C SER A 400 18.73 34.65 -4.06
N GLY A 401 17.42 34.82 -4.28
CA GLY A 401 16.91 35.92 -5.09
C GLY A 401 17.28 37.23 -4.40
N GLN A 402 18.34 37.87 -4.87
CA GLN A 402 18.68 39.24 -4.49
C GLN A 402 17.61 40.18 -5.08
N SER A 403 16.76 40.72 -4.21
CA SER A 403 16.03 41.95 -4.49
C SER A 403 17.01 43.11 -4.50
N ASN A 404 17.40 43.56 -5.68
CA ASN A 404 18.04 44.86 -5.85
C ASN A 404 16.98 45.96 -5.71
N THR A 405 16.97 46.61 -4.55
CA THR A 405 16.60 48.02 -4.44
C THR A 405 17.90 48.79 -4.32
N ASP A 406 18.16 49.68 -5.29
CA ASP A 406 18.78 51.01 -5.12
C ASP A 406 19.09 51.63 -6.51
N ALA A 407 18.19 52.51 -6.95
CA ALA A 407 18.44 53.78 -7.68
C ALA A 407 17.10 54.45 -8.01
#